data_AF-A0A151J664-F1
#
_entry.id   AF-A0A151J664-F1
#
_cell.length_a   1.000
_cell.length_b   1.000
_cell.length_c   1.000
_cell.angle_alpha   90.00
_cell.angle_beta   90.00
_cell.angle_gamma   90.00
#
_symmetry.space_group_name_H-M   'P 1'
#
loop_
_entity.id
_entity.type
_entity.pdbx_description
1 polymer ?
#
loop_
_entity_poly.entity_id
_entity_poly.type
_entity_poly.pdbx_seq_one_letter_code
_entity_poly.pdbx_strand_id
1 'polypeptide(L)'
;MQDQLFDINTYVVITKDPIKKITNDLKELLKRWKSKGFIDMDNRINFLDVTIMIKNNRIIFDNYNKPTFSGRVLNFYLYHPPCHKNGVIISLVDRILLLSHPQFHQINFKKAIELLLNNSYHQALIFSTMNKRLKYHSHNLRQEKTLPLTVDKFFTIPYIKPVSESFIFVASYVHKKVAYTIPNTLNKFIGRGKDKLSKLSQQGVVYKISCHDCGARTT
;
A
#
# COMPACT_ATOMS: atom_id res chain seq x y z
N MET A 1 22.45 31.87 -15.81
CA MET A 1 21.50 30.74 -16.03
C MET A 1 21.52 30.25 -17.47
N GLN A 2 21.71 31.13 -18.47
CA GLN A 2 21.85 30.71 -19.87
C GLN A 2 23.12 29.87 -20.13
N ASP A 3 24.23 30.11 -19.43
CA ASP A 3 25.49 29.38 -19.67
C ASP A 3 25.48 27.90 -19.27
N GLN A 4 24.56 27.47 -18.39
CA GLN A 4 24.45 26.05 -17.99
C GLN A 4 23.76 25.18 -19.05
N LEU A 5 23.00 25.75 -19.97
CA LEU A 5 22.26 25.00 -21.00
C LEU A 5 23.11 24.74 -22.27
N PHE A 6 24.31 25.29 -22.36
CA PHE A 6 25.23 25.10 -23.49
C PHE A 6 26.25 23.97 -23.28
N ASP A 7 26.19 23.26 -22.16
CA ASP A 7 27.03 22.09 -21.94
C ASP A 7 26.53 20.90 -22.80
N ILE A 8 27.08 20.83 -24.00
CA ILE A 8 26.83 19.79 -25.02
C ILE A 8 27.18 18.38 -24.51
N ASN A 9 28.01 18.24 -23.47
CA ASN A 9 28.36 16.94 -22.90
C ASN A 9 27.33 16.43 -21.88
N THR A 10 26.50 17.32 -21.34
CA THR A 10 25.50 16.98 -20.29
C THR A 10 24.09 16.85 -20.86
N TYR A 11 23.76 17.57 -21.94
CA TYR A 11 22.41 17.61 -22.50
C TYR A 11 22.36 17.12 -23.95
N VAL A 12 21.42 16.19 -24.23
CA VAL A 12 21.12 15.74 -25.59
C VAL A 12 20.05 16.64 -26.19
N VAL A 13 20.38 17.34 -27.29
CA VAL A 13 19.42 18.13 -28.05
C VAL A 13 18.47 17.19 -28.80
N ILE A 14 17.20 17.16 -28.39
CA ILE A 14 16.19 16.33 -29.01
C ILE A 14 15.65 17.03 -30.27
N THR A 15 15.85 16.43 -31.45
CA THR A 15 15.46 17.01 -32.75
C THR A 15 13.98 16.80 -33.12
N LYS A 16 13.28 15.89 -32.41
CA LYS A 16 11.86 15.59 -32.62
C LYS A 16 11.15 15.48 -31.28
N ASP A 17 10.01 16.14 -31.14
CA ASP A 17 9.19 16.07 -29.93
C ASP A 17 8.80 14.61 -29.60
N PRO A 18 9.36 14.01 -28.54
CA PRO A 18 9.07 12.62 -28.17
C PRO A 18 7.68 12.47 -27.56
N ILE A 19 7.03 13.57 -27.16
CA ILE A 19 5.72 13.56 -26.50
C ILE A 19 4.67 12.96 -27.43
N LYS A 20 4.70 13.29 -28.73
CA LYS A 20 3.75 12.72 -29.70
C LYS A 20 3.85 11.20 -29.79
N LYS A 21 5.07 10.66 -29.81
CA LYS A 21 5.30 9.21 -29.84
C LYS A 21 4.78 8.55 -28.56
N ILE A 22 5.17 9.07 -27.40
CA ILE A 22 4.71 8.57 -26.09
C ILE A 22 3.17 8.61 -25.99
N THR A 23 2.56 9.71 -26.45
CA THR A 23 1.11 9.88 -26.43
C THR A 23 0.41 8.86 -27.33
N ASN A 24 0.96 8.57 -28.51
CA ASN A 24 0.41 7.56 -29.41
C ASN A 24 0.57 6.15 -28.84
N ASP A 25 1.76 5.81 -28.36
CA ASP A 25 2.04 4.51 -27.74
C ASP A 25 1.11 4.27 -26.53
N LEU A 26 0.89 5.31 -25.72
CA LEU A 26 -0.05 5.27 -24.60
C LEU A 26 -1.50 5.06 -25.08
N LYS A 27 -1.94 5.77 -26.12
CA LYS A 27 -3.30 5.59 -26.69
C LYS A 27 -3.50 4.18 -27.21
N GLU A 28 -2.52 3.61 -27.90
CA GLU A 28 -2.58 2.22 -28.37
C GLU A 28 -2.65 1.23 -27.20
N LEU A 29 -1.82 1.43 -26.17
CA LEU A 29 -1.84 0.62 -24.96
C LEU A 29 -3.22 0.65 -24.27
N LEU A 30 -3.79 1.83 -24.09
CA LEU A 30 -5.10 2.03 -23.46
C LEU A 30 -6.22 1.41 -24.30
N LYS A 31 -6.17 1.54 -25.63
CA LYS A 31 -7.12 0.89 -26.55
C LYS A 31 -7.07 -0.63 -26.41
N ARG A 32 -5.87 -1.21 -26.36
CA ARG A 32 -5.66 -2.65 -26.13
C ARG A 32 -6.12 -3.10 -24.74
N TRP A 33 -5.96 -2.26 -23.72
CA TRP A 33 -6.44 -2.58 -22.38
C TRP A 33 -7.96 -2.56 -22.30
N LYS A 34 -8.59 -1.59 -22.94
CA LYS A 34 -10.05 -1.52 -23.08
C LYS A 34 -10.61 -2.73 -23.83
N SER A 35 -9.99 -3.12 -24.95
CA SER A 35 -10.45 -4.29 -25.72
C SER A 35 -10.30 -5.62 -24.95
N LYS A 36 -9.37 -5.69 -24.00
CA LYS A 36 -9.18 -6.85 -23.12
C LYS A 36 -10.03 -6.80 -21.84
N GLY A 37 -10.86 -5.78 -21.67
CA GLY A 37 -11.72 -5.61 -20.49
C GLY A 37 -10.99 -5.17 -19.21
N PHE A 38 -9.74 -4.70 -19.30
CA PHE A 38 -9.03 -4.14 -18.14
C PHE A 38 -9.54 -2.74 -17.76
N ILE A 39 -10.07 -2.00 -18.76
CA ILE A 39 -10.78 -0.74 -18.56
C ILE A 39 -12.24 -1.02 -18.88
N ASP A 40 -13.11 -0.83 -17.88
CA ASP A 40 -14.54 -1.05 -18.00
C ASP A 40 -15.19 -0.02 -18.94
N MET A 41 -16.40 -0.32 -19.42
CA MET A 41 -17.24 0.54 -20.26
C MET A 41 -17.52 1.90 -19.59
N ASP A 42 -17.54 1.92 -18.25
CA ASP A 42 -17.69 3.10 -17.41
C ASP A 42 -16.40 3.94 -17.26
N ASN A 43 -15.34 3.68 -18.05
CA ASN A 43 -14.01 4.29 -17.90
C ASN A 43 -13.44 4.13 -16.49
N ARG A 44 -13.58 2.93 -15.93
CA ARG A 44 -13.03 2.56 -14.62
C ARG A 44 -11.89 1.56 -14.79
N ILE A 45 -10.88 1.69 -13.94
CA ILE A 45 -9.78 0.74 -13.85
C ILE A 45 -9.45 0.48 -12.38
N ASN A 46 -9.34 -0.80 -12.03
CA ASN A 46 -8.95 -1.21 -10.69
C ASN A 46 -7.42 -1.34 -10.65
N PHE A 47 -6.78 -0.67 -9.69
CA PHE A 47 -5.35 -0.73 -9.49
C PHE A 47 -5.01 -0.80 -8.00
N LEU A 48 -4.38 -1.91 -7.59
CA LEU A 48 -4.05 -2.19 -6.19
C LEU A 48 -5.28 -2.09 -5.28
N ASP A 49 -5.29 -1.10 -4.39
CA ASP A 49 -6.33 -0.85 -3.38
C ASP A 49 -7.34 0.22 -3.81
N VAL A 50 -7.30 0.71 -5.06
CA VAL A 50 -8.19 1.79 -5.55
C VAL A 50 -8.84 1.48 -6.89
N THR A 51 -10.07 1.96 -7.05
CA THR A 51 -10.75 2.07 -8.34
C THR A 51 -10.58 3.48 -8.84
N ILE A 52 -9.92 3.65 -9.99
CA ILE A 52 -9.75 4.93 -10.67
C ILE A 52 -10.91 5.09 -11.64
N MET A 53 -11.60 6.23 -11.59
CA MET A 53 -12.74 6.53 -12.46
C MET A 53 -12.61 7.95 -13.01
N ILE A 54 -13.08 8.16 -14.24
CA ILE A 54 -13.18 9.49 -14.84
C ILE A 54 -14.63 9.94 -14.77
N LYS A 55 -14.92 11.00 -14.00
CA LYS A 55 -16.23 11.68 -13.96
C LYS A 55 -16.04 13.15 -14.29
N ASN A 56 -16.82 13.69 -15.24
CA ASN A 56 -16.78 15.10 -15.64
C ASN A 56 -15.34 15.60 -15.93
N ASN A 57 -14.57 14.82 -16.69
CA ASN A 57 -13.15 15.06 -17.00
C ASN A 57 -12.22 15.17 -15.78
N ARG A 58 -12.66 14.70 -14.59
CA ARG A 58 -11.85 14.62 -13.38
C ARG A 58 -11.63 13.17 -12.98
N ILE A 59 -10.45 12.89 -12.47
CA ILE A 59 -10.12 11.59 -11.89
C ILE A 59 -10.65 11.57 -10.47
N ILE A 60 -11.47 10.58 -10.17
CA ILE A 60 -11.92 10.28 -8.82
C ILE A 60 -11.49 8.87 -8.47
N PHE A 61 -11.32 8.63 -7.18
CA PHE A 61 -10.86 7.37 -6.64
C PHE A 61 -11.89 6.82 -5.65
N ASP A 62 -11.99 5.51 -5.58
CA ASP A 62 -12.74 4.77 -4.56
C ASP A 62 -11.87 3.62 -4.03
N ASN A 63 -12.15 3.12 -2.83
CA ASN A 63 -11.47 1.96 -2.31
C ASN A 63 -11.87 0.70 -3.09
N TYR A 64 -10.87 -0.09 -3.48
CA TYR A 64 -11.05 -1.35 -4.18
C TYR A 64 -10.51 -2.52 -3.37
N ASN A 65 -11.28 -3.59 -3.31
CA ASN A 65 -10.80 -4.89 -2.88
C ASN A 65 -10.82 -5.82 -4.09
N LYS A 66 -9.75 -6.59 -4.27
CA LYS A 66 -9.72 -7.64 -5.31
C LYS A 66 -10.86 -8.63 -5.08
N PRO A 67 -11.39 -9.29 -6.13
CA PRO A 67 -12.45 -10.29 -5.98
C PRO A 67 -12.04 -11.47 -5.09
N THR A 68 -10.72 -11.72 -4.98
CA THR A 68 -10.12 -12.74 -4.13
C THR A 68 -9.86 -12.28 -2.69
N PHE A 69 -10.29 -11.08 -2.31
CA PHE A 69 -10.09 -10.57 -0.96
C PHE A 69 -10.93 -11.36 0.05
N SER A 70 -10.26 -12.01 0.99
CA SER A 70 -10.89 -12.90 1.97
C SER A 70 -11.56 -12.18 3.15
N GLY A 71 -11.49 -10.84 3.21
CA GLY A 71 -11.97 -10.09 4.38
C GLY A 71 -11.11 -10.29 5.64
N ARG A 72 -9.91 -10.86 5.51
CA ARG A 72 -9.01 -11.10 6.65
C ARG A 72 -8.00 -9.97 6.80
N VAL A 73 -7.98 -9.39 7.99
CA VAL A 73 -6.89 -8.51 8.46
C VAL A 73 -6.27 -9.14 9.71
N LEU A 74 -5.38 -8.41 10.40
CA LEU A 74 -4.83 -8.87 11.67
C LEU A 74 -5.96 -9.10 12.68
N ASN A 75 -6.29 -10.35 13.01
CA ASN A 75 -7.31 -10.65 14.00
C ASN A 75 -6.92 -10.10 15.39
N PHE A 76 -7.89 -9.53 16.12
CA PHE A 76 -7.65 -8.85 17.38
C PHE A 76 -7.08 -9.78 18.48
N TYR A 77 -7.38 -11.07 18.48
CA TYR A 77 -6.88 -12.01 19.50
C TYR A 77 -5.50 -12.57 19.20
N LEU A 78 -4.93 -12.28 18.03
CA LEU A 78 -3.56 -12.69 17.74
C LEU A 78 -2.57 -11.98 18.67
N TYR A 79 -1.47 -12.69 18.94
CA TYR A 79 -0.40 -12.26 19.83
C TYR A 79 0.49 -11.21 19.15
N HIS A 80 -0.08 -10.02 18.95
CA HIS A 80 0.56 -8.88 18.33
C HIS A 80 0.48 -7.67 19.27
N PRO A 81 1.46 -6.75 19.21
CA PRO A 81 1.42 -5.51 19.96
C PRO A 81 0.12 -4.72 19.72
N PRO A 82 -0.41 -4.03 20.75
CA PRO A 82 -1.57 -3.14 20.58
C PRO A 82 -1.38 -2.09 19.48
N CYS A 83 -0.15 -1.57 19.31
CA CYS A 83 0.15 -0.59 18.27
C CYS A 83 -0.06 -1.12 16.84
N HIS A 84 0.17 -2.42 16.59
CA HIS A 84 -0.09 -3.03 15.28
C HIS A 84 -1.59 -3.15 15.02
N LYS A 85 -2.38 -3.53 16.04
CA LYS A 85 -3.85 -3.61 15.96
C LYS A 85 -4.45 -2.22 15.71
N ASN A 86 -3.99 -1.21 16.45
CA ASN A 86 -4.37 0.18 16.19
C ASN A 86 -3.93 0.65 14.81
N GLY A 87 -2.74 0.23 14.37
CA GLY A 87 -2.20 0.52 13.04
C GLY A 87 -3.09 0.02 11.90
N VAL A 88 -3.76 -1.12 12.05
CA VAL A 88 -4.74 -1.60 11.07
C VAL A 88 -5.95 -0.67 10.97
N ILE A 89 -6.48 -0.19 12.10
CA ILE A 89 -7.59 0.77 12.08
C ILE A 89 -7.13 2.08 11.42
N ILE A 90 -5.95 2.57 11.80
CA ILE A 90 -5.38 3.81 11.27
C ILE A 90 -5.17 3.73 9.76
N SER A 91 -4.61 2.63 9.26
CA SER A 91 -4.34 2.47 7.82
C SER A 91 -5.62 2.42 6.99
N LEU A 92 -6.69 1.82 7.50
CA LEU A 92 -8.00 1.84 6.85
C LEU A 92 -8.58 3.26 6.80
N VAL A 93 -8.52 4.01 7.91
CA VAL A 93 -8.99 5.40 7.95
C VAL A 93 -8.20 6.28 6.98
N ASP A 94 -6.87 6.16 6.99
CA ASP A 94 -5.99 6.93 6.11
C ASP A 94 -6.27 6.63 4.65
N ARG A 95 -6.44 5.37 4.28
CA ARG A 95 -6.81 4.97 2.93
C ARG A 95 -8.11 5.65 2.50
N ILE A 96 -9.14 5.63 3.34
CA ILE A 96 -10.44 6.24 3.03
C ILE A 96 -10.28 7.76 2.85
N LEU A 97 -9.62 8.44 3.77
CA LEU A 97 -9.53 9.90 3.74
C LEU A 97 -8.60 10.43 2.66
N LEU A 98 -7.45 9.78 2.45
CA LEU A 98 -6.38 10.29 1.60
C LEU A 98 -6.49 9.80 0.16
N LEU A 99 -7.07 8.60 -0.07
CA LEU A 99 -7.12 7.99 -1.40
C LEU A 99 -8.52 7.97 -2.01
N SER A 100 -9.60 7.99 -1.23
CA SER A 100 -10.96 7.94 -1.78
C SER A 100 -11.59 9.33 -1.90
N HIS A 101 -12.40 9.54 -2.93
CA HIS A 101 -13.20 10.75 -3.09
C HIS A 101 -14.26 10.86 -1.97
N PRO A 102 -14.56 12.06 -1.43
CA PRO A 102 -15.50 12.25 -0.31
C PRO A 102 -16.88 11.59 -0.48
N GLN A 103 -17.38 11.55 -1.71
CA GLN A 103 -18.67 10.91 -2.05
C GLN A 103 -18.75 9.42 -1.62
N PHE A 104 -17.62 8.73 -1.47
CA PHE A 104 -17.57 7.31 -1.11
C PHE A 104 -17.18 7.07 0.36
N HIS A 105 -16.82 8.12 1.11
CA HIS A 105 -16.29 7.99 2.47
C HIS A 105 -17.25 7.26 3.40
N GLN A 106 -18.54 7.62 3.38
CA GLN A 106 -19.55 7.00 4.24
C GLN A 106 -19.64 5.48 4.01
N ILE A 107 -19.72 5.06 2.74
CA ILE A 107 -19.81 3.65 2.36
C ILE A 107 -18.53 2.92 2.75
N ASN A 108 -17.37 3.53 2.51
CA ASN A 108 -16.08 2.92 2.82
C ASN A 108 -15.81 2.80 4.32
N PHE A 109 -16.25 3.78 5.11
CA PHE A 109 -16.19 3.69 6.57
C PHE A 109 -17.08 2.57 7.11
N LYS A 110 -18.31 2.43 6.57
CA LYS A 110 -19.19 1.32 6.93
C LYS A 110 -18.51 -0.04 6.65
N LYS A 111 -17.98 -0.22 5.43
CA LYS A 111 -17.23 -1.43 5.04
C LYS A 111 -16.02 -1.69 5.95
N ALA A 112 -15.28 -0.65 6.32
CA ALA A 112 -14.12 -0.78 7.21
C ALA A 112 -14.51 -1.20 8.64
N ILE A 113 -15.61 -0.66 9.18
CA ILE A 113 -16.14 -1.05 10.49
C ILE A 113 -16.58 -2.52 10.46
N GLU A 114 -17.35 -2.92 9.45
CA GLU A 114 -17.78 -4.32 9.26
C GLU A 114 -16.57 -5.27 9.15
N LEU A 115 -15.55 -4.90 8.38
CA LEU A 115 -14.30 -5.65 8.26
C LEU A 115 -13.60 -5.83 9.62
N LEU A 116 -13.50 -4.77 10.42
CA LEU A 116 -12.85 -4.82 11.73
C LEU A 116 -13.65 -5.68 12.74
N LEU A 117 -14.97 -5.54 12.76
CA LEU A 117 -15.85 -6.36 13.59
C LEU A 117 -15.72 -7.86 13.24
N ASN A 118 -15.69 -8.18 11.95
CA ASN A 118 -15.47 -9.55 11.45
C ASN A 118 -14.08 -10.11 11.79
N ASN A 119 -13.13 -9.26 12.19
CA ASN A 119 -11.79 -9.64 12.67
C ASN A 119 -11.64 -9.47 14.20
N SER A 120 -12.78 -9.49 14.92
CA SER A 120 -12.87 -9.51 16.39
C SER A 120 -12.40 -8.25 17.10
N TYR A 121 -12.34 -7.10 16.41
CA TYR A 121 -12.03 -5.83 17.07
C TYR A 121 -13.20 -5.34 17.91
N HIS A 122 -12.91 -4.90 19.14
CA HIS A 122 -13.93 -4.31 20.01
C HIS A 122 -14.42 -2.97 19.46
N GLN A 123 -15.74 -2.78 19.42
CA GLN A 123 -16.40 -1.59 18.90
C GLN A 123 -15.87 -0.28 19.52
N ALA A 124 -15.67 -0.25 20.84
CA ALA A 124 -15.12 0.91 21.55
C ALA A 124 -13.70 1.29 21.06
N LEU A 125 -12.86 0.28 20.78
CA LEU A 125 -11.51 0.51 20.26
C LEU A 125 -11.54 1.06 18.83
N ILE A 126 -12.43 0.52 17.98
CA ILE A 126 -12.64 0.96 16.61
C ILE A 126 -12.97 2.45 16.61
N PHE A 127 -14.07 2.84 17.26
CA PHE A 127 -14.53 4.24 17.24
C PHE A 127 -13.56 5.20 17.91
N SER A 128 -12.96 4.82 19.04
CA SER A 128 -11.99 5.69 19.71
C SER A 128 -10.74 5.93 18.86
N THR A 129 -10.23 4.91 18.17
CA THR A 129 -9.05 5.02 17.30
C THR A 129 -9.38 5.81 16.02
N MET A 130 -10.52 5.53 15.40
CA MET A 130 -10.99 6.26 14.21
C MET A 130 -11.18 7.74 14.53
N ASN A 131 -11.88 8.09 15.61
CA ASN A 131 -12.11 9.48 16.00
C ASN A 131 -10.82 10.24 16.28
N LYS A 132 -9.84 9.60 16.95
CA LYS A 132 -8.51 10.18 17.15
C LYS A 132 -7.82 10.46 15.82
N ARG A 133 -7.92 9.53 14.85
CA ARG A 133 -7.28 9.68 13.54
C ARG A 133 -7.97 10.71 12.65
N LEU A 134 -9.30 10.81 12.68
CA LEU A 134 -10.05 11.85 11.99
C LEU A 134 -9.65 13.24 12.50
N LYS A 135 -9.63 13.42 13.82
CA LYS A 135 -9.16 14.68 14.45
C LYS A 135 -7.74 15.03 14.02
N TYR A 136 -6.84 14.05 13.99
CA TYR A 136 -5.47 14.26 13.51
C TYR A 136 -5.46 14.86 12.10
N HIS A 137 -6.22 14.32 11.15
CA HIS A 137 -6.27 14.89 9.79
C HIS A 137 -6.91 16.28 9.74
N SER A 138 -7.96 16.52 10.54
CA SER A 138 -8.57 17.86 10.65
C SER A 138 -7.61 18.94 11.17
N HIS A 139 -6.72 18.59 12.11
CA HIS A 139 -5.74 19.52 12.67
C HIS A 139 -4.51 19.71 11.78
N ASN A 140 -4.01 18.66 11.12
CA ASN A 140 -2.80 18.77 10.28
C ASN A 140 -3.04 19.52 8.96
N LEU A 141 -4.25 19.54 8.43
CA LEU A 141 -4.61 20.39 7.29
C LEU A 141 -4.43 21.88 7.58
N ARG A 142 -4.29 22.27 8.86
CA ARG A 142 -4.18 23.66 9.31
C ARG A 142 -2.78 24.08 9.74
N GLN A 143 -1.78 23.19 9.72
CA GLN A 143 -0.44 23.48 10.22
C GLN A 143 0.63 23.08 9.19
N GLU A 144 1.45 24.05 8.77
CA GLU A 144 2.74 23.76 8.16
C GLU A 144 3.66 23.14 9.23
N LYS A 145 4.02 21.87 9.05
CA LYS A 145 4.95 21.20 9.97
C LYS A 145 6.38 21.58 9.60
N THR A 146 7.03 22.34 10.47
CA THR A 146 8.50 22.28 10.59
C THR A 146 8.87 20.88 11.05
N LEU A 147 9.44 20.07 10.15
CA LEU A 147 9.97 18.74 10.48
C LEU A 147 11.07 18.90 11.54
N PRO A 148 11.00 18.21 12.70
CA PRO A 148 12.12 18.15 13.61
C PRO A 148 13.31 17.50 12.89
N LEU A 149 14.46 18.19 12.86
CA LEU A 149 15.72 17.73 12.27
C LEU A 149 16.32 16.49 13.00
N THR A 150 15.69 16.01 14.07
CA THR A 150 16.18 14.91 14.90
C THR A 150 15.60 13.58 14.45
N VAL A 151 16.46 12.67 13.98
CA VAL A 151 16.09 11.29 13.68
C VAL A 151 15.86 10.53 14.98
N ASP A 152 14.63 10.05 15.19
CA ASP A 152 14.31 9.16 16.31
C ASP A 152 15.19 7.90 16.25
N LYS A 153 15.87 7.57 17.36
CA LYS A 153 16.62 6.31 17.49
C LYS A 153 15.70 5.23 18.04
N PHE A 154 15.70 4.05 17.41
CA PHE A 154 14.86 2.93 17.81
C PHE A 154 15.68 1.78 18.41
N PHE A 155 15.05 1.06 19.34
CA PHE A 155 15.50 -0.20 19.90
C PHE A 155 14.49 -1.29 19.52
N THR A 156 14.94 -2.31 18.80
CA THR A 156 14.05 -3.33 18.24
C THR A 156 14.06 -4.61 19.07
N ILE A 157 12.89 -5.13 19.42
CA ILE A 157 12.75 -6.35 20.22
C ILE A 157 11.62 -7.25 19.67
N PRO A 158 11.75 -8.59 19.70
CA PRO A 158 10.62 -9.48 19.46
C PRO A 158 9.47 -9.21 20.43
N TYR A 159 8.22 -9.26 19.96
CA TYR A 159 7.07 -9.02 20.83
C TYR A 159 6.71 -10.26 21.66
N ILE A 160 6.90 -10.13 22.97
CA ILE A 160 6.53 -11.06 24.04
C ILE A 160 5.89 -10.20 25.12
N LYS A 161 4.57 -10.11 25.14
CA LYS A 161 3.77 -9.16 25.92
C LYS A 161 4.38 -8.76 27.29
N PRO A 162 4.53 -9.67 28.28
CA PRO A 162 5.06 -9.26 29.59
C PRO A 162 6.51 -8.77 29.55
N VAL A 163 7.34 -9.36 28.68
CA VAL A 163 8.77 -9.04 28.59
C VAL A 163 8.98 -7.75 27.82
N SER A 164 8.50 -7.69 26.58
CA SER A 164 8.78 -6.60 25.65
C SER A 164 8.12 -5.28 26.04
N GLU A 165 6.97 -5.30 26.72
CA GLU A 165 6.34 -4.08 27.23
C GLU A 165 7.16 -3.44 28.36
N SER A 166 7.90 -4.23 29.15
CA SER A 166 8.79 -3.70 30.20
C SER A 166 9.97 -2.89 29.64
N PHE A 167 10.39 -3.17 28.40
CA PHE A 167 11.50 -2.47 27.75
C PHE A 167 11.17 -1.03 27.34
N ILE A 168 9.90 -0.61 27.40
CA ILE A 168 9.51 0.78 27.12
C ILE A 168 10.25 1.73 28.08
N PHE A 169 10.30 1.39 29.37
CA PHE A 169 10.99 2.19 30.38
C PHE A 169 12.51 2.17 30.18
N VAL A 170 13.09 1.01 29.86
CA VAL A 170 14.53 0.89 29.60
C VAL A 170 14.95 1.72 28.39
N ALA A 171 14.17 1.68 27.31
CA ALA A 171 14.45 2.44 26.10
C ALA A 171 14.36 3.96 26.34
N SER A 172 13.43 4.41 27.19
CA SER A 172 13.32 5.84 27.51
C SER A 172 14.55 6.37 28.25
N TYR A 173 15.18 5.59 29.14
CA TYR A 173 16.43 5.98 29.82
C TYR A 173 17.60 6.21 28.85
N VAL A 174 17.61 5.51 27.72
CA VAL A 174 18.66 5.67 26.69
C VAL A 174 18.22 6.57 25.53
N HIS A 175 17.16 7.35 25.72
CA HIS A 175 16.57 8.24 24.71
C HIS A 175 16.26 7.53 23.38
N LYS A 176 15.74 6.29 23.46
CA LYS A 176 15.30 5.49 22.30
C LYS A 176 13.82 5.14 22.41
N LYS A 177 13.20 4.88 21.26
CA LYS A 177 11.84 4.33 21.16
C LYS A 177 11.88 2.82 20.94
N VAL A 178 10.95 2.07 21.53
CA VAL A 178 10.84 0.63 21.29
C VAL A 178 10.10 0.37 19.98
N ALA A 179 10.65 -0.51 19.15
CA ALA A 179 10.00 -1.06 17.97
C ALA A 179 9.82 -2.57 18.16
N TYR A 180 8.60 -3.06 17.93
CA TYR A 180 8.28 -4.48 18.09
C TYR A 180 8.45 -5.24 16.78
N THR A 181 9.10 -6.40 16.83
CA THR A 181 9.19 -7.34 15.71
C THR A 181 8.42 -8.62 16.02
N ILE A 182 7.94 -9.27 14.96
CA ILE A 182 7.24 -10.55 15.06
C ILE A 182 8.10 -11.59 14.33
N PRO A 183 8.92 -12.37 15.06
CA PRO A 183 9.90 -13.27 14.44
C PRO A 183 9.26 -14.47 13.72
N ASN A 184 8.00 -14.78 14.03
CA ASN A 184 7.24 -15.89 13.44
C ASN A 184 6.47 -15.43 12.21
N THR A 185 7.19 -14.98 11.19
CA THR A 185 6.57 -14.63 9.90
C THR A 185 6.16 -15.90 9.15
N LEU A 186 4.98 -15.88 8.51
CA LEU A 186 4.50 -16.99 7.68
C LEU A 186 5.49 -17.42 6.60
N ASN A 187 6.39 -16.54 6.13
CA ASN A 187 7.43 -16.86 5.16
C ASN A 187 8.34 -18.04 5.56
N LYS A 188 8.45 -18.36 6.86
CA LYS A 188 9.19 -19.53 7.36
C LYS A 188 8.47 -20.86 7.09
N PHE A 189 7.14 -20.84 7.04
CA PHE A 189 6.29 -22.03 6.88
C PHE A 189 5.68 -22.13 5.49
N ILE A 190 5.27 -20.98 4.95
CA ILE A 190 4.71 -20.77 3.62
C ILE A 190 5.75 -19.96 2.84
N GLY A 191 6.82 -20.65 2.44
CA GLY A 191 7.78 -20.09 1.51
C GLY A 191 7.15 -19.89 0.14
N ARG A 192 7.81 -19.11 -0.72
CA ARG A 192 7.51 -19.14 -2.16
C ARG A 192 7.74 -20.59 -2.59
N GLY A 193 6.71 -21.35 -2.93
CA GLY A 193 6.80 -22.70 -3.50
C GLY A 193 7.44 -22.69 -4.90
N LYS A 194 8.48 -21.88 -5.06
CA LYS A 194 9.32 -21.72 -6.23
C LYS A 194 10.53 -22.60 -5.99
N ASP A 195 10.88 -23.39 -7.00
CA ASP A 195 12.09 -24.18 -6.96
C ASP A 195 13.30 -23.27 -6.77
N LYS A 196 14.12 -23.60 -5.78
CA LYS A 196 15.30 -22.81 -5.47
C LYS A 196 16.36 -23.08 -6.54
N LEU A 197 16.47 -22.17 -7.50
CA LEU A 197 17.52 -22.21 -8.51
C LEU A 197 18.88 -21.88 -7.88
N SER A 198 19.94 -22.53 -8.37
CA SER A 198 21.31 -22.22 -8.00
C SER A 198 21.64 -20.75 -8.31
N LYS A 199 22.59 -20.15 -7.58
CA LYS A 199 22.90 -18.70 -7.70
C LYS A 199 23.22 -18.27 -9.14
N LEU A 200 23.85 -19.14 -9.93
CA LEU A 200 24.24 -18.86 -11.31
C LEU A 200 23.06 -18.95 -12.30
N SER A 201 21.96 -19.60 -11.91
CA SER A 201 20.79 -19.83 -12.76
C SER A 201 19.62 -18.87 -12.47
N GLN A 202 19.87 -17.74 -11.79
CA GLN A 202 18.82 -16.80 -11.38
C GLN A 202 18.56 -15.66 -12.38
N GLN A 203 19.35 -15.55 -13.46
CA GLN A 203 19.17 -14.51 -14.47
C GLN A 203 18.33 -15.02 -15.66
N GLY A 204 17.46 -14.16 -16.20
CA GLY A 204 16.70 -14.45 -17.43
C GLY A 204 15.62 -15.54 -17.29
N VAL A 205 15.23 -15.91 -16.07
CA VAL A 205 14.32 -17.03 -15.84
C VAL A 205 12.87 -16.65 -16.15
N VAL A 206 12.27 -17.33 -17.13
CA VAL A 206 10.83 -17.28 -17.43
C VAL A 206 10.18 -18.56 -16.91
N TYR A 207 9.10 -18.44 -16.14
CA TYR A 207 8.38 -19.61 -15.63
C TYR A 207 7.54 -20.21 -16.76
N LYS A 208 7.75 -21.50 -17.04
CA LYS A 208 6.89 -22.29 -17.93
C LYS A 208 6.08 -23.26 -17.08
N ILE A 209 4.76 -23.13 -17.11
CA ILE A 209 3.85 -24.09 -16.49
C ILE A 209 3.45 -25.09 -17.56
N SER A 210 3.97 -26.31 -17.48
CA SER A 210 3.62 -27.40 -18.39
C SER A 210 2.27 -27.98 -17.97
N CYS A 211 1.20 -27.61 -18.67
CA CYS A 211 -0.12 -28.18 -18.48
C CYS A 211 -0.29 -29.37 -19.43
N HIS A 212 -0.50 -30.58 -18.88
CA HIS A 212 -0.66 -31.79 -19.70
C HIS A 212 -2.00 -31.82 -20.46
N ASP A 213 -3.04 -31.16 -19.92
CA ASP A 213 -4.43 -31.28 -20.41
C ASP A 213 -5.04 -29.97 -20.94
N CYS A 214 -4.23 -28.92 -21.13
CA CYS A 214 -4.73 -27.67 -21.69
C CYS A 214 -3.91 -27.19 -22.89
N GLY A 215 -4.58 -26.99 -24.02
CA GLY A 215 -3.99 -26.47 -25.26
C GLY A 215 -3.54 -24.99 -25.19
N ALA A 216 -3.60 -24.37 -24.02
CA ALA A 216 -3.17 -23.00 -23.80
C ALA A 216 -1.70 -22.98 -23.38
N ARG A 217 -0.81 -22.61 -24.30
CA ARG A 217 0.56 -22.20 -23.97
C ARG A 217 0.54 -20.76 -23.48
N THR A 218 0.76 -20.53 -22.18
CA THR A 218 1.06 -19.20 -21.67
C THR A 218 2.55 -18.91 -21.87
N THR A 219 2.87 -17.92 -22.71
CA THR A 219 4.21 -17.31 -22.81
C THR A 219 4.42 -16.27 -21.73
#